data_AF-A0A9J6GGH5-F1
#
_entry.id   AF-A0A9J6GGH5-F1
#
_cell.length_a   1.000
_cell.length_b   1.000
_cell.length_c   1.000
_cell.angle_alpha   90.00
_cell.angle_beta   90.00
_cell.angle_gamma   90.00
#
_symmetry.space_group_name_H-M   'P 1'
#
loop_
_entity.id
_entity.type
_entity.pdbx_description
1 polymer ?
#
loop_
_entity_poly.entity_id
_entity_poly.type
_entity_poly.pdbx_seq_one_letter_code
_entity_poly.pdbx_strand_id
1 'polypeptide(L)'
;MLGALEEVNAKDAVAMGKNGAAKRDIIPHPKKALPPFAADYEGRRFLMHGKPVQILSGAIHYFRVLPELWEDRLTTMRAAGLNAIET
;
A
#
# COMPACT_ATOMS: atom_id res chain seq x y z
N MET A 1 -20.10 -12.81 58.94
CA MET A 1 -18.79 -12.25 58.54
C MET A 1 -18.50 -12.82 57.15
N LEU A 2 -18.67 -12.02 56.08
CA LEU A 2 -17.58 -11.37 55.31
C LEU A 2 -16.46 -12.37 54.99
N GLY A 3 -16.13 -12.76 53.76
CA GLY A 3 -15.99 -12.05 52.47
C GLY A 3 -14.71 -12.67 51.85
N ALA A 4 -14.72 -13.29 50.67
CA ALA A 4 -14.36 -12.63 49.42
C ALA A 4 -14.71 -13.57 48.24
N LEU A 5 -15.63 -13.12 47.39
CA LEU A 5 -15.78 -13.63 46.03
C LEU A 5 -14.89 -12.75 45.15
N GLU A 6 -13.87 -13.34 44.54
CA GLU A 6 -13.00 -12.67 43.59
C GLU A 6 -13.80 -12.44 42.29
N GLU A 7 -13.98 -11.17 41.93
CA GLU A 7 -14.71 -10.74 40.74
C GLU A 7 -13.97 -11.21 39.48
N VAL A 8 -14.57 -12.16 38.76
CA VAL A 8 -14.26 -12.40 37.34
C VAL A 8 -14.64 -11.16 36.54
N ASN A 9 -13.63 -10.39 36.15
CA ASN A 9 -13.78 -9.18 35.34
C ASN A 9 -14.24 -9.54 33.93
N ALA A 10 -15.36 -8.98 33.51
CA ALA A 10 -16.00 -9.15 32.21
C ALA A 10 -15.20 -8.60 30.99
N LYS A 11 -13.88 -8.44 31.12
CA LYS A 11 -12.98 -8.08 30.02
C LYS A 11 -12.45 -9.29 29.25
N ASP A 12 -12.57 -10.49 29.82
CA ASP A 12 -12.03 -11.72 29.23
C ASP A 12 -12.99 -12.39 28.23
N ALA A 13 -14.23 -11.87 28.09
CA ALA A 13 -15.27 -12.44 27.23
C ALA A 13 -15.37 -11.83 25.82
N VAL A 14 -14.66 -10.71 25.55
CA VAL A 14 -14.73 -10.03 24.24
C VAL A 14 -13.42 -10.19 23.48
N ALA A 15 -13.32 -11.30 22.76
CA ALA A 15 -12.72 -11.41 21.41
C ALA A 15 -12.23 -12.84 21.16
N MET A 16 -13.10 -13.81 21.41
CA MET A 16 -13.08 -15.05 20.65
C MET A 16 -13.34 -14.68 19.19
N GLY A 17 -12.28 -14.61 18.39
CA GLY A 17 -12.37 -14.43 16.95
C GLY A 17 -11.38 -13.43 16.40
N LYS A 18 -10.11 -13.84 16.28
CA LYS A 18 -9.33 -13.61 15.05
C LYS A 18 -8.49 -14.84 14.78
N ASN A 19 -9.02 -15.66 13.87
CA ASN A 19 -8.41 -16.85 13.32
C ASN A 19 -6.91 -16.66 13.12
N GLY A 20 -6.14 -17.64 13.59
CA GLY A 20 -4.74 -17.81 13.23
C GLY A 20 -4.63 -17.96 11.71
N ALA A 21 -4.42 -16.84 11.02
CA ALA A 21 -3.73 -16.86 9.75
C ALA A 21 -2.31 -17.29 10.08
N ALA A 22 -2.02 -18.56 9.78
CA ALA A 22 -0.72 -19.18 9.91
C ALA A 22 0.37 -18.15 9.61
N LYS A 23 1.28 -17.95 10.56
CA LYS A 23 2.59 -17.36 10.30
C LYS A 23 3.24 -18.27 9.26
N ARG A 24 2.97 -18.02 7.98
CA ARG A 24 3.72 -18.62 6.88
C ARG A 24 5.13 -18.16 7.12
N ASP A 25 6.02 -19.12 7.29
CA ASP A 25 7.43 -18.91 7.55
C ASP A 25 7.98 -17.91 6.54
N ILE A 26 8.02 -16.63 6.93
CA ILE A 26 8.79 -15.63 6.21
C ILE A 26 10.21 -15.99 6.55
N ILE A 27 10.83 -16.84 5.72
CA ILE A 27 12.28 -16.94 5.69
C ILE A 27 12.77 -15.50 5.62
N PRO A 28 13.48 -14.97 6.64
CA PRO A 28 13.92 -13.59 6.62
C PRO A 28 14.88 -13.48 5.45
N HIS A 29 14.39 -12.88 4.37
CA HIS A 29 15.23 -12.62 3.23
C HIS A 29 16.31 -11.64 3.73
N PRO A 30 17.60 -11.91 3.48
CA PRO A 30 18.65 -10.95 3.83
C PRO A 30 18.23 -9.59 3.26
N LYS A 31 18.40 -8.51 4.04
CA LYS A 31 18.03 -7.13 3.65
C LYS A 31 18.78 -6.72 2.38
N LYS A 32 18.29 -7.17 1.23
CA LYS A 32 18.76 -6.78 -0.08
C LYS A 32 18.29 -5.35 -0.30
N ALA A 33 19.15 -4.51 -0.85
CA ALA A 33 18.75 -3.17 -1.26
C ALA A 33 17.47 -3.28 -2.09
N LEU A 34 16.41 -2.58 -1.67
CA LEU A 34 15.15 -2.61 -2.39
C LEU A 34 15.38 -2.08 -3.80
N PRO A 35 14.76 -2.70 -4.83
CA PRO A 35 14.83 -2.16 -6.17
C PRO A 35 14.25 -0.73 -6.21
N PRO A 36 14.59 0.07 -7.24
CA PRO A 36 14.09 1.43 -7.38
C PRO A 36 12.57 1.55 -7.31
N PHE A 37 11.84 0.53 -7.77
CA PHE A 37 10.40 0.38 -7.59
C PHE A 37 10.10 -0.98 -6.98
N ALA A 38 9.33 -1.03 -5.89
CA ALA A 38 8.98 -2.24 -5.18
C ALA A 38 7.52 -2.23 -4.69
N ALA A 39 6.88 -3.39 -4.63
CA ALA A 39 5.60 -3.57 -3.96
C ALA A 39 5.83 -4.07 -2.52
N ASP A 40 5.34 -3.32 -1.54
CA ASP A 40 5.27 -3.72 -0.13
C ASP A 40 3.91 -4.38 0.12
N TYR A 41 3.88 -5.71 0.14
CA TYR A 41 2.67 -6.51 0.31
C TYR A 41 2.09 -6.39 1.73
N GLU A 42 2.94 -6.27 2.75
CA GLU A 42 2.49 -6.13 4.15
C GLU A 42 1.87 -4.75 4.38
N GLY A 43 2.56 -3.71 3.89
CA GLY A 43 2.08 -2.33 3.95
C GLY A 43 1.03 -1.98 2.89
N ARG A 44 0.70 -2.90 1.97
CA ARG A 44 -0.23 -2.73 0.83
C ARG A 44 0.02 -1.43 0.05
N ARG A 45 1.27 -1.18 -0.31
CA ARG A 45 1.70 0.09 -0.94
C ARG A 45 2.84 -0.12 -1.92
N PHE A 46 3.02 0.84 -2.80
CA PHE A 46 4.20 0.90 -3.67
C PHE A 46 5.29 1.75 -3.03
N LEU A 47 6.54 1.37 -3.26
CA LEU A 47 7.73 2.09 -2.83
C LEU A 47 8.52 2.53 -4.06
N MET A 48 8.86 3.81 -4.13
CA MET A 48 9.80 4.37 -5.11
C MET A 48 11.03 4.85 -4.34
N HIS A 49 12.21 4.31 -4.66
CA HIS A 49 13.46 4.55 -3.94
C HIS A 49 13.35 4.38 -2.43
N GLY A 50 12.61 3.34 -2.00
CA GLY A 50 12.38 3.04 -0.58
C GLY A 50 11.35 3.94 0.12
N LYS A 51 10.73 4.90 -0.58
CA LYS A 51 9.69 5.78 -0.02
C LYS A 51 8.30 5.38 -0.55
N PRO A 52 7.26 5.33 0.29
CA PRO A 52 5.89 5.11 -0.17
C PRO A 52 5.48 6.11 -1.24
N VAL A 53 4.86 5.61 -2.32
CA VAL A 53 4.31 6.42 -3.41
C VAL A 53 2.90 5.97 -3.74
N GLN A 54 2.03 6.93 -4.03
CA GLN A 54 0.73 6.70 -4.63
C GLN A 54 0.83 6.97 -6.12
N ILE A 55 0.45 6.00 -6.95
CA ILE A 55 0.43 6.15 -8.40
C ILE A 55 -0.93 6.75 -8.79
N LEU A 56 -0.90 7.96 -9.33
CA LEU A 56 -2.04 8.64 -9.94
C LEU A 56 -1.78 8.70 -11.44
N SER A 57 -2.42 7.80 -12.18
CA SER A 57 -2.21 7.64 -13.62
C SER A 57 -3.36 8.22 -14.42
N GLY A 58 -3.06 8.69 -15.63
CA GLY A 58 -4.05 8.98 -16.66
C GLY A 58 -3.69 8.29 -17.97
N ALA A 59 -4.70 7.95 -18.76
CA ALA A 59 -4.51 7.28 -20.05
C ALA A 59 -4.28 8.30 -21.18
N ILE A 60 -3.22 8.10 -21.96
CA ILE A 60 -2.98 8.78 -23.24
C ILE A 60 -2.59 7.72 -24.26
N HIS A 61 -3.37 7.57 -25.32
CA HIS A 61 -2.96 6.71 -26.42
C HIS A 61 -2.05 7.52 -27.35
N TYR A 62 -0.72 7.33 -27.29
CA TYR A 62 0.25 8.17 -28.03
C TYR A 62 -0.05 8.24 -29.53
N PHE A 63 -0.60 7.17 -30.12
CA PHE A 63 -0.93 7.09 -31.54
C PHE A 63 -2.19 7.88 -31.94
N ARG A 64 -3.01 8.31 -30.97
CA ARG A 64 -4.21 9.15 -31.21
C ARG A 64 -3.94 10.64 -31.01
N VAL A 65 -2.71 11.01 -30.65
CA VAL A 65 -2.31 12.40 -30.38
C VAL A 65 -1.11 12.72 -31.26
N LEU A 66 -1.19 13.83 -32.01
CA LEU A 66 -0.06 14.31 -32.79
C LEU A 66 1.18 14.50 -31.89
N PRO A 67 2.38 14.05 -32.31
CA PRO A 67 3.59 14.16 -31.50
C PRO A 67 3.88 15.56 -30.99
N GLU A 68 3.56 16.58 -31.78
CA GLU A 68 3.74 18.00 -31.45
C GLU A 68 2.86 18.45 -30.28
N LEU A 69 1.77 17.73 -29.98
CA LEU A 69 0.85 18.03 -28.88
C LEU A 69 1.16 17.24 -27.60
N TRP A 70 2.10 16.30 -27.60
CA TRP A 70 2.38 15.47 -26.43
C TRP A 70 2.81 16.30 -25.22
N GLU A 71 3.66 17.30 -25.42
CA GLU A 71 4.11 18.18 -24.33
C GLU A 71 2.94 18.90 -23.66
N ASP A 72 2.01 19.43 -24.45
CA ASP A 72 0.80 20.08 -23.94
C ASP A 72 -0.08 19.11 -23.15
N ARG A 73 -0.29 17.88 -23.66
CA ARG A 73 -1.09 16.86 -22.97
C ARG A 73 -0.45 16.42 -21.66
N LEU A 74 0.84 16.14 -21.67
CA LEU A 74 1.59 15.70 -20.49
C LEU A 74 1.68 16.82 -19.44
N THR A 75 1.82 18.08 -19.86
CA THR A 75 1.82 19.24 -18.97
C THR A 75 0.46 19.41 -18.30
N THR A 76 -0.63 19.29 -19.05
CA THR A 76 -1.99 19.34 -18.51
C THR A 76 -2.25 18.21 -17.51
N MET A 77 -1.84 16.98 -17.84
CA MET A 77 -1.98 15.82 -16.94
C MET A 77 -1.19 16.00 -15.64
N ARG A 78 0.02 16.56 -15.71
CA ARG A 78 0.81 16.87 -14.52
C ARG A 78 0.21 18.00 -13.69
N ALA A 79 -0.35 19.03 -14.33
CA ALA A 79 -1.08 20.10 -13.65
C ALA A 79 -2.35 19.59 -12.95
N ALA A 80 -2.98 18.53 -13.49
CA ALA A 80 -4.08 17.82 -12.85
C ALA A 80 -3.66 16.94 -11.65
N GLY A 81 -2.37 16.87 -11.33
CA GLY A 81 -1.83 16.10 -10.19
C GLY A 81 -1.46 14.66 -10.51
N LEU A 82 -1.47 14.27 -11.79
CA LEU A 82 -1.02 12.93 -12.21
C LEU A 82 0.50 12.83 -12.16
N ASN A 83 1.01 11.66 -11.79
CA ASN A 83 2.44 11.36 -11.70
C ASN A 83 2.88 10.17 -12.54
N ALA A 84 1.94 9.51 -13.20
CA ALA A 84 2.15 8.40 -14.13
C ALA A 84 1.22 8.52 -15.33
N ILE A 85 1.57 7.81 -16.39
CA ILE A 85 0.82 7.75 -17.65
C ILE A 85 0.62 6.28 -18.02
N GLU A 86 -0.57 5.96 -18.52
CA GLU A 86 -0.90 4.69 -19.16
C GLU A 86 -1.05 4.92 -20.67
N THR A 87 -0.48 4.05 -21.52
CA THR A 87 -0.56 4.18 -22.98
C THR A 87 -0.68 2.83 -23.68
#